data_AF-N4UA82-F1
#
_entry.id   AF-N4UA82-F1
#
_cell.length_a   1.000
_cell.length_b   1.000
_cell.length_c   1.000
_cell.angle_alpha   90.00
_cell.angle_beta   90.00
_cell.angle_gamma   90.00
#
_symmetry.space_group_name_H-M   'P 1'
#
loop_
_entity.id
_entity.type
_entity.pdbx_description
1 polymer ?
#
loop_
_entity_poly.entity_id
_entity_poly.type
_entity_poly.pdbx_seq_one_letter_code
_entity_poly.pdbx_strand_id
1 'polypeptide(L)'
;MESDLFQCSESDCKKWFGSNRDLNKHIRYTHDKPFCCEADENCLFKAGAQRDLQRHYYVVHREYAKDKGCFQYLECDSCGAKFTRRDTLKRHQLKYHNT
;
A
#
# COMPACT_ATOMS: atom_id res chain seq x y z
N MET A 1 -33.15 3.84 13.43
CA MET A 1 -31.86 4.45 13.85
C MET A 1 -31.16 4.84 12.57
N GLU A 2 -31.06 6.14 12.30
CA GLU A 2 -30.21 6.62 11.20
C GLU A 2 -28.79 6.19 11.54
N SER A 3 -28.13 5.48 10.63
CA SER A 3 -26.71 5.21 10.76
C SER A 3 -26.00 6.54 10.61
N ASP A 4 -25.42 7.08 11.68
CA ASP A 4 -24.56 8.25 11.60
C ASP A 4 -23.38 7.91 10.68
N LEU A 5 -23.44 8.40 9.45
CA LEU A 5 -22.36 8.29 8.48
C LEU A 5 -21.33 9.39 8.76
N PHE A 6 -20.06 9.04 8.64
CA PHE A 6 -18.94 9.95 8.85
C PHE A 6 -18.50 10.55 7.52
N GLN A 7 -18.69 11.86 7.34
CA GLN A 7 -18.27 12.57 6.14
C GLN A 7 -16.78 12.95 6.21
N CYS A 8 -16.08 12.90 5.06
CA CYS A 8 -14.76 13.51 4.94
C CYS A 8 -14.85 15.03 5.08
N SER A 9 -13.95 15.62 5.87
CA SER A 9 -13.89 17.06 6.13
C SER A 9 -13.20 17.87 5.04
N GLU A 10 -12.52 17.21 4.10
CA GLU A 10 -11.78 17.87 3.02
C GLU A 10 -12.73 18.47 2.00
N SER A 11 -12.53 19.75 1.64
CA SER A 11 -13.45 20.54 0.79
C SER A 11 -13.74 19.90 -0.56
N ASP A 12 -12.74 19.25 -1.16
CA ASP A 12 -12.84 18.58 -2.45
C ASP A 12 -13.24 17.09 -2.35
N CYS A 13 -13.59 16.61 -1.14
CA CYS A 13 -13.96 15.23 -0.89
C CYS A 13 -15.38 15.09 -0.34
N LYS A 14 -16.28 14.53 -1.14
CA LYS A 14 -17.69 14.32 -0.77
C LYS A 14 -17.99 12.88 -0.33
N LYS A 15 -16.98 12.16 0.19
CA LYS A 15 -17.12 10.75 0.59
C LYS A 15 -17.66 10.61 2.01
N TRP A 16 -18.44 9.55 2.20
CA TRP A 16 -19.07 9.17 3.47
C TRP A 16 -18.67 7.75 3.84
N PHE A 17 -18.58 7.47 5.13
CA PHE A 17 -18.11 6.19 5.66
C PHE A 17 -19.04 5.71 6.78
N GLY A 18 -19.26 4.39 6.86
CA GLY A 18 -20.07 3.79 7.92
C GLY A 18 -19.37 3.73 9.28
N SER A 19 -18.08 4.11 9.36
CA SER A 19 -17.34 4.15 10.62
C SER A 19 -16.26 5.22 10.61
N ASN A 20 -15.96 5.75 11.80
CA ASN A 20 -14.85 6.69 11.99
C ASN A 20 -13.48 6.06 11.63
N ARG A 21 -13.33 4.75 11.84
CA ARG A 21 -12.11 4.01 11.48
C ARG A 21 -11.86 4.07 9.97
N ASP A 22 -12.92 3.88 9.18
CA ASP A 22 -12.82 3.91 7.72
C ASP A 22 -12.60 5.32 7.19
N LEU A 23 -13.24 6.33 7.81
CA LEU A 23 -12.96 7.73 7.50
C LEU A 23 -11.49 8.10 7.77
N ASN A 24 -10.98 7.77 8.96
CA ASN A 24 -9.58 8.06 9.30
C ASN A 24 -8.60 7.36 8.35
N LYS A 25 -8.91 6.12 7.96
CA LYS A 25 -8.13 5.41 6.95
C LYS A 25 -8.21 6.12 5.59
N HIS A 26 -9.37 6.60 5.18
CA HIS A 26 -9.50 7.35 3.94
C HIS A 26 -8.66 8.63 3.95
N ILE A 27 -8.76 9.45 5.00
CA ILE A 27 -7.99 10.70 5.14
C ILE A 27 -6.51 10.41 5.00
N ARG A 28 -6.00 9.42 5.74
CA ARG A 28 -4.59 9.02 5.70
C ARG A 28 -4.10 8.62 4.31
N TYR A 29 -4.93 7.92 3.52
CA TYR A 29 -4.51 7.37 2.23
C TYR A 29 -4.80 8.28 1.04
N THR A 30 -5.77 9.19 1.15
CA THR A 30 -6.17 10.06 0.04
C THR A 30 -5.64 11.48 0.21
N HIS A 31 -5.66 12.02 1.42
CA HIS A 31 -5.45 13.45 1.66
C HIS A 31 -4.11 13.73 2.33
N ASP A 32 -3.81 13.07 3.46
CA ASP A 32 -2.59 13.30 4.23
C ASP A 32 -1.35 12.64 3.58
N LYS A 33 -1.41 11.32 3.37
CA LYS A 33 -0.32 10.50 2.82
C LYS A 33 1.03 10.80 3.52
N PRO A 34 1.17 10.45 4.81
CA PRO A 34 2.26 10.92 5.65
C PRO A 34 3.64 10.35 5.31
N PHE A 35 3.74 9.36 4.41
CA PHE A 35 5.01 8.73 4.05
C PHE A 35 5.49 9.25 2.70
N CYS A 36 6.59 10.00 2.69
CA CYS A 36 7.19 10.57 1.48
C CYS A 36 8.34 9.70 0.96
N CYS A 37 8.55 9.73 -0.36
CA CYS A 37 9.75 9.18 -0.99
C CYS A 37 10.99 9.99 -0.56
N GLU A 38 12.03 9.28 -0.13
CA GLU A 38 13.34 9.85 0.25
C GLU A 38 14.47 9.37 -0.66
N ALA A 39 14.14 8.62 -1.72
CA ALA A 39 15.12 8.02 -2.61
C ALA A 39 15.66 8.97 -3.67
N ASP A 40 14.90 10.01 -4.01
CA ASP A 40 15.21 11.02 -5.02
C ASP A 40 14.44 12.30 -4.67
N GLU A 41 15.12 13.44 -4.65
CA GLU A 41 14.53 14.75 -4.36
C GLU A 41 13.46 15.16 -5.38
N ASN A 42 13.53 14.64 -6.62
CA ASN A 42 12.55 14.90 -7.67
C ASN A 42 11.35 13.95 -7.60
N CYS A 43 11.39 12.93 -6.73
CA CYS A 43 10.29 12.00 -6.57
C CYS A 43 9.28 12.52 -5.54
N LEU A 44 8.18 13.09 -6.02
CA LEU A 44 7.11 13.62 -5.18
C LEU A 44 6.12 12.55 -4.68
N PHE A 45 6.46 11.27 -4.76
CA PHE A 45 5.56 10.20 -4.37
C PHE A 45 5.30 10.20 -2.86
N LYS A 46 4.02 10.09 -2.48
CA LYS A 46 3.58 9.97 -1.10
C LYS A 46 2.59 8.83 -0.92
N ALA A 47 2.62 8.18 0.23
CA ALA A 47 1.78 7.04 0.56
C ALA A 47 1.05 7.20 1.90
N GLY A 48 -0.14 6.59 1.96
CA GLY A 48 -0.91 6.49 3.21
C GLY A 48 -0.34 5.49 4.20
N ALA A 49 0.45 4.52 3.74
CA ALA A 49 1.07 3.53 4.61
C ALA A 49 2.51 3.23 4.20
N GLN A 50 3.34 2.91 5.20
CA GLN A 50 4.75 2.56 5.00
C GLN A 50 4.94 1.40 4.02
N ARG A 51 4.07 0.37 4.05
CA ARG A 51 4.14 -0.76 3.09
C ARG A 51 3.95 -0.33 1.63
N ASP A 52 3.21 0.75 1.39
CA ASP A 52 2.96 1.26 0.05
C ASP A 52 4.16 2.11 -0.42
N LEU A 53 4.78 2.88 0.49
CA LEU A 53 6.05 3.55 0.24
C LEU A 53 7.20 2.57 -0.01
N GLN A 54 7.30 1.52 0.81
CA GLN A 54 8.29 0.47 0.59
C GLN A 54 8.12 -0.11 -0.80
N ARG A 55 6.89 -0.53 -1.18
CA ARG A 55 6.55 -1.01 -2.53
C ARG A 55 7.01 -0.06 -3.63
N HIS A 56 6.78 1.24 -3.46
CA HIS A 56 7.25 2.26 -4.38
C HIS A 56 8.77 2.20 -4.55
N TYR A 57 9.55 2.10 -3.47
CA TYR A 57 10.99 1.89 -3.56
C TYR A 57 11.35 0.64 -4.35
N TYR A 58 10.72 -0.51 -4.11
CA TYR A 58 11.02 -1.74 -4.87
C TYR A 58 10.87 -1.56 -6.40
N VAL A 59 9.85 -0.83 -6.82
CA VAL A 59 9.43 -0.75 -8.23
C VAL A 59 10.12 0.41 -8.96
N VAL A 60 10.30 1.54 -8.28
CA VAL A 60 10.77 2.80 -8.90
C VAL A 60 12.22 3.11 -8.51
N HIS A 61 12.63 2.80 -7.28
CA HIS A 61 13.96 3.11 -6.75
C HIS A 61 14.69 1.86 -6.27
N ARG A 62 14.93 0.93 -7.20
CA ARG A 62 15.39 -0.44 -6.88
C ARG A 62 16.69 -0.49 -6.08
N GLU A 63 17.68 0.36 -6.42
CA GLU A 63 18.95 0.38 -5.70
C GLU A 63 18.77 0.94 -4.29
N TYR A 64 18.03 2.04 -4.12
CA TYR A 64 17.66 2.55 -2.80
C TYR A 64 16.94 1.49 -1.95
N ALA A 65 16.02 0.73 -2.56
CA ALA A 65 15.30 -0.34 -1.87
C ALA A 65 16.23 -1.45 -1.39
N LYS A 66 17.22 -1.85 -2.20
CA LYS A 66 18.24 -2.84 -1.80
C LYS A 66 19.09 -2.32 -0.65
N ASP A 67 19.61 -1.10 -0.76
CA ASP A 67 20.48 -0.49 0.24
C ASP A 67 19.78 -0.32 1.59
N LYS A 68 18.49 0.04 1.57
CA LYS A 68 17.66 0.16 2.78
C LYS A 68 17.11 -1.16 3.31
N GLY A 69 17.43 -2.30 2.69
CA GLY A 69 16.86 -3.60 3.07
C GLY A 69 15.34 -3.68 2.89
N CYS A 70 14.77 -2.76 2.13
CA CYS A 70 13.38 -2.76 1.72
C CYS A 70 13.24 -3.51 0.39
N PHE A 71 14.08 -4.52 0.11
CA PHE A 71 14.01 -5.37 -1.07
C PHE A 71 14.13 -6.85 -0.68
N GLN A 72 13.06 -7.62 -0.84
CA GLN A 72 12.93 -9.02 -0.49
C GLN A 72 11.84 -9.65 -1.36
N TYR A 73 12.18 -10.73 -2.05
CA TYR A 73 11.19 -11.54 -2.76
C TYR A 73 10.46 -12.45 -1.78
N LEU A 74 9.20 -12.71 -2.08
CA LEU A 74 8.44 -13.81 -1.53
C LEU A 74 8.53 -14.97 -2.51
N GLU A 75 8.77 -16.16 -2.01
CA GLU A 75 8.87 -17.37 -2.83
C GLU A 75 7.63 -18.24 -2.61
N CYS A 76 7.16 -18.89 -3.68
CA CYS A 76 6.14 -19.92 -3.56
C CYS A 76 6.79 -21.24 -3.14
N ASP A 77 6.45 -21.73 -1.95
CA ASP A 77 7.03 -22.96 -1.40
C ASP A 77 6.79 -24.20 -2.29
N SER A 78 5.73 -24.19 -3.11
CA SER A 78 5.37 -25.31 -3.97
C SER A 78 6.13 -25.35 -5.31
N CYS A 79 6.63 -24.22 -5.81
CA CYS A 79 7.25 -24.17 -7.15
C CYS A 79 8.46 -23.23 -7.29
N GLY A 80 8.88 -22.57 -6.22
CA GLY A 80 10.02 -21.64 -6.23
C GLY A 80 9.76 -20.32 -6.97
N ALA A 81 8.54 -20.09 -7.46
CA ALA A 81 8.22 -18.86 -8.18
C ALA A 81 8.35 -17.64 -7.26
N LYS A 82 9.01 -16.58 -7.75
CA LYS A 82 9.31 -15.38 -6.97
C LYS A 82 8.31 -14.27 -7.24
N PHE A 83 7.87 -13.61 -6.17
CA PHE A 83 6.88 -12.54 -6.18
C PHE A 83 7.38 -11.37 -5.36
N THR A 84 7.06 -10.15 -5.79
CA THR A 84 7.34 -8.92 -5.04
C THR A 84 6.21 -8.53 -4.08
N ARG A 85 5.08 -9.25 -4.13
CA ARG A 85 3.83 -8.90 -3.43
C ARG A 85 3.12 -10.13 -2.89
N ARG A 86 2.69 -10.05 -1.62
CA ARG A 86 2.02 -11.14 -0.91
C ARG A 86 0.67 -11.52 -1.52
N ASP A 87 -0.13 -10.54 -1.92
CA ASP A 87 -1.43 -10.80 -2.56
C ASP A 87 -1.26 -11.50 -3.92
N THR A 88 -0.16 -11.22 -4.62
CA THR A 88 0.15 -11.83 -5.91
C THR A 88 0.61 -13.27 -5.72
N LEU A 89 1.46 -13.54 -4.72
CA LEU A 89 1.83 -14.89 -4.29
C LEU A 89 0.59 -15.71 -3.89
N LYS A 90 -0.29 -15.17 -3.02
CA LYS A 90 -1.51 -15.86 -2.59
C LYS A 90 -2.43 -16.22 -3.74
N ARG A 91 -2.64 -15.29 -4.68
CA ARG A 91 -3.44 -15.56 -5.89
C ARG A 91 -2.79 -16.62 -6.77
N HIS A 92 -1.47 -16.64 -6.87
CA HIS A 92 -0.74 -17.69 -7.57
C HIS A 92 -0.92 -19.05 -6.87
N GLN A 93 -0.77 -19.11 -5.54
CA GLN A 93 -0.98 -20.33 -4.76
C GLN A 93 -2.40 -20.87 -4.96
N LEU A 94 -3.42 -20.01 -4.81
CA LEU A 94 -4.80 -20.42 -5.01
C LEU A 94 -5.07 -20.91 -6.44
N LYS A 95 -4.48 -20.27 -7.46
CA LYS A 95 -4.73 -20.60 -8.87
C LYS A 95 -3.99 -21.85 -9.35
N TYR A 96 -2.74 -22.03 -8.93
CA TYR A 96 -1.84 -23.04 -9.48
C TYR A 96 -1.56 -24.20 -8.53
N HIS A 97 -1.82 -24.01 -7.23
CA HIS A 97 -1.58 -25.00 -6.19
C HIS A 97 -2.84 -25.29 -5.35
N ASN A 98 -3.90 -24.50 -5.53
CA ASN A 98 -5.17 -24.63 -4.82
C ASN A 98 -4.99 -24.60 -3.28
N THR A 99 -3.99 -23.83 -2.83
CA THR A 99 -3.55 -23.61 -1.45
C THR A 99 -3.60 -22.15 -1.03
#